data_AF-A0A914UHV3-F1
#
_entry.id   AF-A0A914UHV3-F1
#
_cell.length_a   1.000
_cell.length_b   1.000
_cell.length_c   1.000
_cell.angle_alpha   90.00
_cell.angle_beta   90.00
_cell.angle_gamma   90.00
#
_symmetry.space_group_name_H-M   'P 1'
#
loop_
_entity.id
_entity.type
_entity.pdbx_description
1 polymer ?
#
loop_
_entity_poly.entity_id
_entity_poly.type
_entity_poly.pdbx_seq_one_letter_code
_entity_poly.pdbx_strand_id
1 'polypeptide(L)'
;METPCTQAAFKNAYWDNETYPPDQSVATAGLLPAFLTYSICGGIASVFNIICILVFLTKKDLRDKYLFFALLAFGNLINTLFCLVAGSLRRKMIFTNKFLQLRSIFECLQQPGPHLQLLGGQLPALVLLVISLQRFFAVFTYVN
;
A
#
# COMPACT_ATOMS: atom_id res chain seq x y z
N MET A 1 -17.52 -39.21 -10.93
CA MET A 1 -17.50 -38.19 -12.00
C MET A 1 -16.51 -37.13 -11.56
N GLU A 2 -15.23 -37.37 -11.85
CA GLU A 2 -14.13 -36.45 -11.57
C GLU A 2 -13.75 -35.73 -12.87
N THR A 3 -13.72 -34.39 -12.75
CA THR A 3 -13.00 -33.29 -13.43
C THR A 3 -12.44 -33.46 -14.88
N PRO A 4 -12.33 -32.34 -15.63
CA PRO A 4 -11.07 -31.62 -15.53
C PRO A 4 -11.19 -30.08 -15.49
N CYS A 5 -10.41 -29.49 -14.58
CA CYS A 5 -9.90 -28.14 -14.72
C CYS A 5 -9.05 -28.07 -15.99
N THR A 6 -9.58 -27.61 -17.12
CA THR A 6 -8.80 -27.42 -18.35
C THR A 6 -8.89 -25.98 -18.87
N GLN A 7 -7.84 -25.23 -18.57
CA GLN A 7 -7.08 -24.40 -19.51
C GLN A 7 -7.77 -23.23 -20.25
N ALA A 8 -9.07 -22.98 -20.09
CA ALA A 8 -9.72 -21.81 -20.68
C ALA A 8 -9.49 -20.50 -19.89
N ALA A 9 -9.19 -20.60 -18.59
CA ALA A 9 -9.09 -19.44 -17.69
C ALA A 9 -7.81 -18.59 -17.86
N PHE A 10 -6.85 -19.01 -18.70
CA PHE A 10 -5.57 -18.33 -18.88
C PHE A 10 -5.31 -17.84 -20.31
N LYS A 11 -6.28 -17.96 -21.24
CA LYS A 11 -6.07 -17.59 -22.65
C LYS A 11 -6.54 -16.18 -23.03
N ASN A 12 -7.26 -15.49 -22.15
CA ASN A 12 -7.78 -14.13 -22.38
C ASN A 12 -7.33 -13.16 -21.27
N ALA A 13 -6.05 -13.15 -20.91
CA ALA A 13 -5.49 -12.11 -20.03
C ALA A 13 -5.30 -10.75 -20.75
N TYR A 14 -5.93 -10.58 -21.92
CA TYR A 14 -6.10 -9.30 -22.57
C TYR A 14 -7.59 -8.96 -22.41
N TRP A 15 -7.88 -7.91 -21.66
CA TRP A 15 -9.23 -7.34 -21.58
C TRP A 15 -9.67 -7.03 -23.01
N ASP A 16 -10.57 -7.85 -23.55
CA ASP A 16 -11.23 -7.65 -24.82
C ASP A 16 -12.23 -6.50 -24.65
N ASN A 17 -12.13 -5.48 -25.52
CA ASN A 17 -12.98 -4.28 -25.46
C ASN A 17 -14.49 -4.60 -25.54
N GLU A 18 -14.87 -5.80 -25.97
CA GLU A 18 -16.27 -6.24 -26.07
C GLU A 18 -16.84 -6.74 -24.74
N THR A 19 -16.00 -7.24 -23.82
CA THR A 19 -16.43 -7.87 -22.55
C THR A 19 -16.24 -6.95 -21.34
N TYR A 20 -15.77 -5.72 -21.57
CA TYR A 20 -15.53 -4.71 -20.54
C TYR A 20 -16.51 -3.53 -20.67
N PRO A 21 -17.08 -3.02 -19.57
CA PRO A 21 -16.86 -3.42 -18.18
C PRO A 21 -17.59 -4.71 -17.80
N PRO A 22 -17.03 -5.56 -16.92
CA PRO A 22 -17.73 -6.70 -16.36
C PRO A 22 -18.96 -6.25 -15.55
N ASP A 23 -19.91 -7.18 -15.35
CA ASP A 23 -21.10 -6.94 -14.53
C ASP A 23 -20.71 -6.36 -13.17
N GLN A 24 -21.19 -5.13 -12.89
CA GLN A 24 -20.79 -4.38 -11.70
C GLN A 24 -21.18 -5.11 -10.40
N SER A 25 -22.23 -5.92 -10.41
CA SER A 25 -22.66 -6.73 -9.27
C SER A 25 -21.59 -7.72 -8.82
N VAL A 26 -20.88 -8.36 -9.76
CA VAL A 26 -19.84 -9.35 -9.47
C VAL A 26 -18.56 -8.66 -9.00
N ALA A 27 -18.21 -7.54 -9.66
CA ALA A 27 -17.06 -6.74 -9.28
C ALA A 27 -17.22 -6.14 -7.87
N THR A 28 -18.40 -5.59 -7.56
CA THR A 28 -18.67 -4.96 -6.26
C THR A 28 -18.70 -5.94 -5.10
N ALA A 29 -19.19 -7.17 -5.30
CA ALA A 29 -19.25 -8.20 -4.26
C ALA A 29 -17.87 -8.54 -3.67
N GLY A 30 -16.81 -8.56 -4.49
CA GLY A 30 -15.43 -8.82 -4.05
C GLY A 30 -14.62 -7.57 -3.70
N LEU A 31 -14.77 -6.48 -4.46
CA LEU A 31 -13.92 -5.29 -4.32
C LEU A 31 -14.30 -4.41 -3.13
N LEU A 32 -15.59 -4.32 -2.81
CA LEU A 32 -16.08 -3.48 -1.73
C LEU A 32 -15.54 -3.89 -0.34
N PRO A 33 -15.61 -5.16 0.09
CA PRO A 33 -15.05 -5.57 1.37
C PRO A 33 -13.52 -5.37 1.42
N ALA A 34 -12.81 -5.63 0.32
CA ALA A 34 -11.37 -5.40 0.24
C ALA A 34 -11.01 -3.92 0.48
N PHE A 35 -11.71 -2.98 -0.16
CA PHE A 35 -11.46 -1.55 0.05
C PHE A 35 -11.87 -1.07 1.44
N LEU A 36 -12.90 -1.65 2.04
CA LEU A 36 -13.29 -1.39 3.43
C LEU A 36 -12.18 -1.80 4.39
N THR A 37 -11.70 -3.04 4.31
CA THR A 37 -10.59 -3.53 5.13
C THR A 37 -9.35 -2.66 4.94
N TYR A 38 -9.02 -2.30 3.70
CA TYR A 38 -7.87 -1.45 3.39
C TYR A 38 -7.95 -0.06 4.06
N SER A 39 -9.14 0.57 4.09
CA SER A 39 -9.31 1.85 4.77
C SER A 39 -9.32 1.73 6.29
N ILE A 40 -9.94 0.69 6.86
CA ILE A 40 -9.99 0.50 8.32
C ILE A 40 -8.59 0.20 8.85
N CYS A 41 -7.89 -0.78 8.26
CA CYS A 41 -6.51 -1.11 8.63
C CYS A 41 -5.58 0.08 8.42
N GLY A 42 -5.71 0.81 7.31
CA GLY A 42 -4.94 2.03 7.06
C GLY A 42 -5.18 3.11 8.11
N GLY A 43 -6.42 3.31 8.56
CA GLY A 43 -6.76 4.27 9.61
C GLY A 43 -6.15 3.90 10.96
N ILE A 44 -6.35 2.66 11.39
CA ILE A 44 -5.79 2.15 12.65
C ILE A 44 -4.26 2.26 12.64
N ALA A 45 -3.62 1.79 11.56
CA ALA A 45 -2.16 1.84 11.43
C ALA A 45 -1.62 3.28 11.39
N SER A 46 -2.36 4.22 10.80
CA SER A 46 -1.97 5.64 10.80
C SER A 46 -1.94 6.21 12.22
N VAL A 47 -2.94 5.90 13.05
CA VAL A 47 -2.99 6.35 14.45
C VAL A 47 -1.78 5.83 15.23
N PHE A 48 -1.46 4.54 15.12
CA PHE A 48 -0.29 3.97 15.80
C PHE A 48 1.03 4.60 15.33
N ASN A 49 1.21 4.81 14.02
CA ASN A 49 2.42 5.46 13.51
C ASN A 49 2.55 6.91 13.99
N ILE A 50 1.45 7.67 14.08
CA ILE A 50 1.46 9.03 14.67
C ILE A 50 1.91 8.98 16.14
N ILE A 51 1.38 8.04 16.93
CA ILE A 51 1.78 7.87 18.34
C ILE A 51 3.28 7.57 18.43
N CYS A 52 3.80 6.66 17.60
CA CYS A 52 5.23 6.35 17.58
C CYS A 52 6.09 7.58 17.25
N ILE A 53 5.71 8.35 16.22
CA ILE A 53 6.44 9.57 15.84
C ILE A 53 6.44 10.57 17.02
N LEU A 54 5.28 10.79 17.66
CA LEU A 54 5.18 11.69 18.80
C LEU A 54 6.08 11.25 19.97
N VAL A 55 6.10 9.95 20.29
CA VAL A 55 6.95 9.41 21.36
C VAL A 55 8.44 9.62 21.04
N PHE A 56 8.86 9.33 19.81
CA PHE A 56 10.27 9.50 19.40
C PHE A 56 10.70 10.96 19.35
N LEU A 57 9.81 11.89 18.96
CA LEU A 57 10.14 13.32 18.90
C LEU A 57 10.10 14.01 20.27
N THR A 58 9.26 13.54 21.20
CA THR A 58 9.09 14.16 22.53
C THR A 58 10.23 13.81 23.48
N LYS A 59 10.75 12.58 23.42
CA LYS A 59 11.80 12.12 24.33
C LYS A 59 13.19 12.33 23.72
N LYS A 60 13.95 13.30 24.24
CA LYS A 60 15.31 13.65 23.75
C LYS A 60 16.24 12.43 23.69
N ASP A 61 16.23 11.59 24.71
CA ASP A 61 17.06 10.37 24.77
C ASP A 61 16.70 9.35 23.69
N LEU A 62 15.43 9.29 23.28
CA LEU A 62 14.98 8.41 22.21
C LEU A 62 15.27 9.00 20.84
N ARG A 63 15.14 10.32 20.68
CA ARG A 63 15.34 11.00 19.40
C ARG A 63 16.74 10.77 18.83
N ASP A 64 17.76 10.87 19.68
CA ASP A 64 19.15 10.78 19.22
C ASP A 64 19.57 9.32 18.92
N LYS A 65 18.95 8.33 19.58
CA LYS A 65 19.28 6.90 19.42
C LYS A 65 18.38 6.16 18.42
N TYR A 66 17.15 6.61 18.23
CA TYR A 66 16.11 5.91 17.46
C TYR A 66 15.58 6.75 16.29
N LEU A 67 16.37 7.70 15.78
CA LEU A 67 15.99 8.54 14.64
C LEU A 67 15.55 7.71 13.42
N PHE A 68 16.21 6.60 13.13
CA PHE A 68 15.82 5.70 12.04
C PHE A 68 14.46 5.03 12.26
N PHE A 69 14.07 4.75 13.52
CA PHE A 69 12.74 4.23 13.83
C PHE A 69 11.67 5.31 13.70
N ALA A 70 11.99 6.57 14.00
CA ALA A 70 11.10 7.69 13.72
C ALA A 70 10.89 7.88 12.21
N LEU A 71 11.95 7.75 11.41
CA LEU A 71 11.87 7.80 9.94
C LEU A 71 11.10 6.61 9.37
N LEU A 72 11.24 5.41 9.95
CA LEU A 72 10.46 4.23 9.61
C LEU A 72 8.97 4.44 9.89
N ALA A 73 8.63 4.97 11.08
CA ALA A 73 7.25 5.29 11.45
C ALA A 73 6.66 6.37 10.52
N PHE A 74 7.46 7.35 10.10
CA PHE A 74 7.06 8.35 9.11
C PHE A 74 6.78 7.74 7.72
N GLY A 75 7.66 6.87 7.23
CA GLY A 75 7.42 6.14 5.97
C GLY A 75 6.16 5.29 6.02
N ASN A 76 5.98 4.56 7.11
CA ASN A 76 4.78 3.76 7.35
C ASN A 76 3.53 4.64 7.40
N LEU A 77 3.60 5.82 8.03
CA LEU A 77 2.49 6.77 8.07
C LEU A 77 2.07 7.24 6.68
N ILE A 78 3.03 7.60 5.81
CA ILE A 78 2.74 7.98 4.42
C ILE A 78 2.03 6.84 3.70
N ASN A 79 2.54 5.61 3.85
CA ASN A 79 1.95 4.43 3.23
C ASN A 79 0.51 4.20 3.71
N THR A 80 0.27 4.22 5.01
CA THR A 80 -1.06 3.92 5.58
C THR A 80 -2.08 5.02 5.31
N LEU A 81 -1.64 6.30 5.25
CA LEU A 81 -2.49 7.41 4.81
C LEU A 81 -2.87 7.25 3.34
N PHE A 82 -1.93 6.86 2.48
CA PHE A 82 -2.24 6.54 1.10
C PHE A 82 -3.25 5.38 1.03
N CYS A 83 -3.09 4.33 1.83
CA CYS A 83 -4.05 3.22 1.88
C CYS A 83 -5.48 3.72 2.21
N LEU A 84 -5.59 4.59 3.21
CA LEU A 84 -6.86 5.15 3.66
C LEU A 84 -7.53 5.98 2.56
N VAL A 85 -6.78 6.88 1.92
CA VAL A 85 -7.27 7.76 0.86
C VAL A 85 -7.63 6.95 -0.39
N ALA A 86 -6.77 6.04 -0.82
CA ALA A 86 -7.01 5.18 -1.98
C ALA A 86 -8.23 4.28 -1.76
N GLY A 87 -8.38 3.66 -0.59
CA GLY A 87 -9.58 2.87 -0.26
C GLY A 87 -10.85 3.69 -0.32
N SER A 88 -10.84 4.93 0.21
CA SER A 88 -11.99 5.83 0.21
C SER A 88 -12.36 6.32 -1.19
N LEU A 89 -11.36 6.71 -2.00
CA LEU A 89 -11.56 7.12 -3.39
C LEU A 89 -12.07 5.96 -4.26
N ARG A 90 -11.50 4.76 -4.12
CA ARG A 90 -11.92 3.58 -4.88
C ARG A 90 -13.34 3.15 -4.54
N ARG A 91 -13.76 3.23 -3.27
CA ARG A 91 -15.17 3.05 -2.89
C ARG A 91 -16.07 4.10 -3.54
N LYS A 92 -15.70 5.39 -3.51
CA LYS A 92 -16.49 6.45 -4.15
C LYS A 92 -16.61 6.22 -5.66
N MET A 93 -15.56 5.73 -6.32
CA MET A 93 -15.57 5.39 -7.74
C MET A 93 -16.49 4.20 -8.05
N ILE A 94 -16.60 3.22 -7.14
CA ILE A 94 -17.58 2.14 -7.26
C ILE A 94 -19.00 2.71 -7.21
N PHE A 95 -19.33 3.52 -6.20
CA PHE A 95 -20.69 4.08 -6.06
C PHE A 95 -21.09 5.05 -7.19
N THR A 96 -20.10 5.62 -7.89
CA THR A 96 -20.34 6.49 -9.05
C THR A 96 -20.25 5.74 -10.38
N ASN A 97 -20.12 4.41 -10.36
CA ASN A 97 -19.99 3.54 -11.53
C ASN A 97 -18.79 3.89 -12.45
N LYS A 98 -17.79 4.61 -11.94
CA LYS A 98 -16.58 5.04 -12.66
C LYS A 98 -15.35 4.17 -12.40
N PHE A 99 -15.47 3.17 -11.51
CA PHE A 99 -14.35 2.32 -11.12
C PHE A 99 -13.81 1.47 -12.27
N LEU A 100 -14.70 0.94 -13.10
CA LEU A 100 -14.38 0.12 -14.27
C LEU A 100 -14.32 0.96 -15.55
N GLN A 101 -14.00 2.26 -15.46
CA GLN A 101 -13.82 3.05 -16.68
C GLN A 101 -12.43 2.77 -17.27
N LEU A 102 -12.36 2.42 -18.54
CA LEU A 102 -11.09 2.21 -19.23
C LEU A 102 -10.33 3.54 -19.25
N ARG A 103 -9.05 3.50 -18.88
CA ARG A 103 -8.17 4.67 -18.78
C ARG A 103 -6.91 4.41 -19.59
N SER A 104 -6.43 5.42 -20.30
CA SER A 104 -5.19 5.29 -21.07
C SER A 104 -3.96 5.18 -20.16
N ILE A 105 -2.86 4.61 -20.68
CA ILE A 105 -1.60 4.44 -19.93
C ILE A 105 -1.07 5.80 -19.45
N PHE A 106 -1.10 6.83 -20.31
CA PHE A 106 -0.66 8.18 -19.97
C PHE A 106 -1.49 8.82 -18.86
N GLU A 107 -2.82 8.65 -18.90
CA GLU A 107 -3.70 9.12 -17.83
C GLU A 107 -3.49 8.38 -16.52
N CYS A 108 -3.05 7.12 -16.56
CA CYS A 108 -2.69 6.35 -15.37
C CYS A 108 -1.37 6.85 -14.76
N LEU A 109 -0.37 7.10 -15.60
CA LEU A 109 0.95 7.58 -15.16
C LEU A 109 0.88 9.00 -14.56
N GLN A 110 -0.03 9.84 -15.04
CA GLN A 110 -0.24 11.19 -14.51
C GLN A 110 -1.00 11.20 -13.17
N GLN A 111 -1.60 10.08 -12.74
CA GLN A 111 -2.22 10.04 -11.44
C GLN A 111 -1.14 10.12 -10.35
N PRO A 112 -1.32 10.95 -9.31
CA PRO A 112 -0.37 11.04 -8.20
C PRO A 112 -0.37 9.77 -7.34
N GLY A 113 -1.44 8.96 -7.41
CA GLY A 113 -1.63 7.80 -6.55
C GLY A 113 -0.52 6.76 -6.66
N PRO A 114 -0.22 6.23 -7.86
CA PRO A 114 0.88 5.28 -8.08
C PRO A 114 2.24 5.77 -7.56
N HIS A 115 2.57 7.04 -7.79
CA HIS A 115 3.84 7.63 -7.33
C HIS A 115 3.91 7.68 -5.81
N LEU A 116 2.82 8.11 -5.16
CA LEU A 116 2.77 8.21 -3.70
C LEU A 116 2.76 6.82 -3.05
N GLN A 117 2.11 5.85 -3.68
CA GLN A 117 2.13 4.44 -3.25
C GLN A 117 3.54 3.85 -3.33
N LEU A 118 4.26 4.16 -4.40
CA LEU A 118 5.64 3.71 -4.57
C LEU A 118 6.53 4.29 -3.47
N LEU A 119 6.43 5.60 -3.20
CA LEU A 119 7.18 6.24 -2.13
C LEU A 119 6.84 5.66 -0.75
N GLY A 120 5.55 5.50 -0.45
CA GLY A 120 5.08 4.93 0.81
C GLY A 120 5.53 3.48 1.03
N GLY A 121 5.63 2.68 -0.04
CA GLY A 121 6.11 1.29 0.05
C GLY A 121 7.63 1.16 0.13
N GLN A 122 8.37 1.97 -0.64
CA GLN A 122 9.83 1.84 -0.76
C GLN A 122 10.59 2.50 0.39
N LEU A 123 10.09 3.62 0.93
CA LEU A 123 10.77 4.32 2.02
C LEU A 123 10.94 3.45 3.28
N PRO A 124 9.91 2.75 3.79
CA PRO A 124 10.06 1.85 4.93
C PRO A 124 11.05 0.71 4.68
N ALA A 125 11.04 0.14 3.47
CA ALA A 125 11.95 -0.94 3.10
C ALA A 125 13.42 -0.48 3.11
N LEU A 126 13.69 0.71 2.54
CA LEU A 126 15.03 1.30 2.53
C LEU A 126 15.51 1.61 3.95
N VAL A 127 14.66 2.20 4.79
CA VAL A 127 15.00 2.51 6.19
C VAL A 127 15.30 1.24 6.97
N LEU A 128 14.50 0.19 6.78
CA LEU A 128 14.72 -1.10 7.44
C LEU A 128 16.06 -1.72 7.02
N LEU A 129 16.41 -1.64 5.73
CA LEU A 129 17.71 -2.09 5.21
C LEU A 129 18.86 -1.33 5.87
N VAL A 130 18.77 -0.01 6.02
CA VAL A 130 19.79 0.80 6.70
C VAL A 130 19.93 0.42 8.17
N ILE A 131 18.82 0.19 8.88
CA ILE A 131 18.84 -0.27 10.27
C ILE A 131 19.54 -1.64 10.37
N SER A 132 19.21 -2.58 9.48
CA SER A 132 19.84 -3.89 9.43
C SER A 132 21.34 -3.81 9.16
N LEU A 133 21.77 -2.95 8.21
CA LEU A 133 23.19 -2.74 7.92
C LEU A 133 23.95 -2.14 9.11
N GLN A 134 23.37 -1.15 9.80
CA GLN A 134 23.99 -0.61 11.02
C GLN A 134 24.21 -1.68 12.07
N ARG A 135 23.22 -2.57 12.29
CA ARG A 135 23.34 -3.67 13.25
C ARG A 135 24.37 -4.70 12.80
N PHE A 136 24.42 -5.00 11.52
CA PHE A 136 25.44 -5.89 10.95
C PHE A 136 26.84 -5.33 11.21
N PHE A 137 27.13 -4.11 10.75
CA PHE A 137 28.46 -3.50 10.96
C PHE A 137 28.83 -3.34 12.43
N ALA A 138 27.88 -2.98 13.31
CA ALA A 138 28.16 -2.88 14.74
C ALA A 138 28.68 -4.19 15.35
N VAL A 139 28.22 -5.35 14.86
CA VAL A 139 28.71 -6.65 15.31
C VAL A 139 30.14 -6.90 14.83
N PHE A 140 30.47 -6.57 13.58
CA PHE A 140 31.81 -6.80 13.04
C PHE A 140 32.85 -5.81 13.57
N THR A 141 32.47 -4.55 13.80
CA THR A 141 33.40 -3.52 14.30
C THR A 141 33.71 -3.70 15.78
N TYR A 142 32.84 -4.35 16.57
CA TYR A 142 33.09 -4.59 18.00
C TYR A 142 34.10 -5.73 18.27
N VAL A 143 34.46 -6.50 17.24
CA VAL A 143 35.38 -7.65 17.36
C VAL A 143 36.85 -7.26 17.11
N ASN A 144 37.13 -6.01 16.71
CA ASN A 144 38.48 -5.43 16.62
C ASN A 144 38.72 -4.42 17.75
#